data_AF-A0A1E4RGY9-F1
#
_entry.id   AF-A0A1E4RGY9-F1
#
_cell.length_a   1.000
_cell.length_b   1.000
_cell.length_c   1.000
_cell.angle_alpha   90.00
_cell.angle_beta   90.00
_cell.angle_gamma   90.00
#
_symmetry.space_group_name_H-M   'P 1'
#
loop_
_entity.id
_entity.type
_entity.pdbx_description
1 polymer ?
#
loop_
_entity_poly.entity_id
_entity_poly.type
_entity_poly.pdbx_seq_one_letter_code
_entity_poly.pdbx_strand_id
1 'polypeptide(L)'
;MMFRLTNSLLRNGTRAALAFRAMKPAGLLMNNPAATLATAAKSTATKKKTATASSKARQVKKSEEQKKLDALKKKLKKEKSTLKELQLKVNEKVKLNNQKVKERKEQEKLKQKEKKILQKATQPYRKVSAYNIFIKERFNQDKNTTLNELAKAFKNLAHDEKAGFQVKADDYNAEKSKLYKPKPKMPAFGYAAFVKERFAYHDASHLKDALKDIGEEWKNLSPLEKNSYKIDKSELEKYRQALKDWTDERVRLYKKEISA
;
A
#
# COMPACT_ATOMS: atom_id res chain seq x y z
N MET A 1 26.76 -31.24 -36.11
CA MET A 1 27.45 -30.15 -35.37
C MET A 1 26.39 -29.21 -34.80
N MET A 2 26.48 -28.94 -33.49
CA MET A 2 26.12 -27.71 -32.73
C MET A 2 24.93 -26.85 -33.24
N PHE A 3 23.88 -26.49 -32.49
CA PHE A 3 23.76 -26.13 -31.06
C PHE A 3 22.34 -26.49 -30.55
N ARG A 4 22.28 -27.19 -29.41
CA ARG A 4 21.08 -27.22 -28.54
C ARG A 4 21.28 -26.18 -27.44
N LEU A 5 20.40 -25.19 -27.36
CA LEU A 5 20.25 -24.34 -26.17
C LEU A 5 18.79 -24.41 -25.70
N THR A 6 18.52 -25.43 -24.90
CA THR A 6 17.33 -25.54 -24.07
C THR A 6 17.55 -24.74 -22.79
N ASN A 7 16.90 -23.57 -22.66
CA ASN A 7 16.77 -22.90 -21.37
C ASN A 7 15.42 -23.30 -20.75
N SER A 8 15.45 -24.47 -20.12
CA SER A 8 14.45 -24.94 -19.16
C SER A 8 15.03 -24.70 -17.78
N LEU A 9 14.42 -23.83 -16.97
CA LEU A 9 14.51 -23.87 -15.50
C LEU A 9 13.50 -22.90 -14.87
N LEU A 10 12.44 -23.51 -14.32
CA LEU A 10 11.88 -23.23 -12.99
C LEU A 10 11.60 -21.76 -12.60
N ARG A 11 10.32 -21.46 -12.37
CA ARG A 11 9.79 -21.22 -11.00
C ARG A 11 8.28 -21.00 -11.03
N ASN A 12 7.55 -22.06 -10.67
CA ASN A 12 6.25 -21.93 -10.05
C ASN A 12 6.44 -21.23 -8.70
N GLY A 13 6.33 -19.91 -8.71
CA GLY A 13 6.23 -19.11 -7.49
C GLY A 13 4.80 -19.19 -6.97
N THR A 14 4.48 -20.25 -6.24
CA THR A 14 3.40 -20.24 -5.26
C THR A 14 3.61 -19.02 -4.38
N ARG A 15 2.73 -18.03 -4.54
CA ARG A 15 2.64 -16.88 -3.63
C ARG A 15 2.18 -17.43 -2.28
N ALA A 16 3.15 -17.84 -1.47
CA ALA A 16 2.97 -17.94 -0.04
C ALA A 16 2.47 -16.56 0.43
N ALA A 17 1.20 -16.50 0.80
CA ALA A 17 0.66 -15.39 1.55
C ALA A 17 1.41 -15.37 2.89
N LEU A 18 2.51 -14.62 2.93
CA LEU A 18 3.11 -14.15 4.18
C LEU A 18 2.06 -13.25 4.83
N ALA A 19 1.18 -13.88 5.60
CA ALA A 19 0.44 -13.23 6.65
C ALA A 19 1.50 -12.66 7.60
N PHE A 20 1.86 -11.39 7.39
CA PHE A 20 2.47 -10.56 8.41
C PHE A 20 1.42 -10.40 9.51
N ARG A 21 1.30 -11.45 10.33
CA ARG A 21 0.77 -11.35 11.68
C ARG A 21 1.61 -10.28 12.34
N ALA A 22 1.00 -9.12 12.58
CA ALA A 22 1.57 -8.09 13.41
C ALA A 22 1.86 -8.73 14.77
N MET A 23 3.08 -9.24 14.94
CA MET A 23 3.65 -9.47 16.26
C MET A 23 3.62 -8.09 16.89
N LYS A 24 2.69 -7.90 17.83
CA LYS A 24 2.81 -6.87 18.85
C LYS A 24 4.27 -6.88 19.28
N PRO A 25 4.99 -5.75 19.28
CA PRO A 25 6.28 -5.72 19.94
C PRO A 25 5.99 -6.12 21.38
N ALA A 26 6.36 -7.35 21.74
CA ALA A 26 6.45 -7.76 23.12
C ALA A 26 7.38 -6.71 23.72
N GLY A 27 6.81 -5.86 24.57
CA GLY A 27 7.56 -4.88 25.32
C GLY A 27 8.67 -5.66 26.00
N LEU A 28 9.89 -5.47 25.50
CA LEU A 28 11.07 -5.79 26.27
C LEU A 28 11.03 -4.78 27.42
N LEU A 29 10.29 -5.17 28.46
CA LEU A 29 10.53 -4.71 29.81
C LEU A 29 11.98 -5.07 30.06
N MET A 30 12.87 -4.13 29.76
CA MET A 30 14.14 -4.00 30.44
C MET A 30 13.80 -3.70 31.90
N ASN A 31 13.33 -4.73 32.59
CA ASN A 31 13.44 -4.82 34.03
C ASN A 31 14.94 -4.77 34.30
N ASN A 32 15.42 -3.58 34.61
CA ASN A 32 16.63 -3.41 35.38
C ASN A 32 16.43 -4.18 36.69
N PRO A 33 17.15 -5.28 36.95
CA PRO A 33 17.38 -5.63 38.34
C PRO A 33 18.30 -4.53 38.89
N ALA A 34 17.73 -3.63 39.67
CA ALA A 34 18.51 -2.85 40.63
C ALA A 34 19.15 -3.86 41.60
N ALA A 35 20.34 -4.34 41.23
CA ALA A 35 21.18 -5.14 42.08
C ALA A 35 21.73 -4.24 43.18
N THR A 36 20.93 -4.04 44.23
CA THR A 36 21.40 -3.67 45.56
C THR A 36 22.14 -4.87 46.14
N LEU A 37 23.44 -4.97 45.88
CA LEU A 37 24.32 -5.93 46.53
C LEU A 37 25.36 -5.21 47.37
N ALA A 38 25.13 -5.31 48.68
CA ALA A 38 26.12 -5.50 49.72
C ALA A 38 27.22 -4.44 49.89
N THR A 39 26.92 -3.44 50.73
CA THR A 39 27.91 -2.86 51.65
C THR A 39 28.39 -3.94 52.61
N ALA A 40 29.52 -4.57 52.30
CA ALA A 40 30.20 -5.51 53.18
C ALA A 40 31.39 -4.85 53.88
N ALA A 41 31.35 -4.94 55.21
CA ALA A 41 32.45 -5.12 56.16
C ALA A 41 33.65 -4.15 56.11
N LYS A 42 33.67 -3.25 57.10
CA LYS A 42 34.91 -2.80 57.76
C LYS A 42 35.63 -4.02 58.33
N SER A 43 36.87 -4.27 57.90
CA SER A 43 37.82 -5.06 58.67
C SER A 43 39.08 -4.23 58.97
N THR A 44 39.38 -4.19 60.26
CA THR A 44 40.57 -3.64 60.90
C THR A 44 41.75 -4.61 60.79
N ALA A 45 42.95 -4.13 60.45
CA ALA A 45 44.22 -4.69 60.95
C ALA A 45 45.43 -3.76 60.67
N THR A 46 45.85 -3.06 61.72
CA THR A 46 47.19 -3.02 62.32
C THR A 46 48.48 -3.01 61.46
N LYS A 47 49.21 -1.90 61.60
CA LYS A 47 50.68 -1.63 61.59
C LYS A 47 51.67 -2.70 61.05
N LYS A 48 52.61 -2.25 60.19
CA LYS A 48 54.04 -2.55 60.36
C LYS A 48 54.96 -1.50 59.70
N LYS A 49 55.80 -0.85 60.51
CA LYS A 49 57.03 -0.15 60.11
C LYS A 49 58.07 -1.19 59.70
N THR A 50 58.80 -0.97 58.60
CA THR A 50 60.24 -1.33 58.50
C THR A 50 60.91 -0.67 57.29
N ALA A 51 62.05 -0.05 57.60
CA ALA A 51 63.32 -0.03 56.85
C ALA A 51 63.43 0.64 55.46
N THR A 52 64.05 1.81 55.52
CA THR A 52 65.06 2.36 54.61
C THR A 52 66.06 1.33 54.04
N ALA A 53 66.25 1.32 52.72
CA ALA A 53 67.55 1.31 51.99
C ALA A 53 67.38 0.83 50.52
N SER A 54 68.30 1.27 49.64
CA SER A 54 68.49 0.86 48.23
C SER A 54 67.80 1.73 47.14
N SER A 55 68.26 2.97 47.05
CA SER A 55 68.02 3.91 45.95
C SER A 55 69.27 4.03 45.07
N LYS A 56 69.45 3.15 44.06
CA LYS A 56 70.22 3.54 42.84
C LYS A 56 70.16 2.57 41.63
N ALA A 57 69.74 1.31 41.77
CA ALA A 57 69.60 0.41 40.61
C ALA A 57 68.18 0.34 39.99
N ARG A 58 67.18 1.02 40.59
CA ARG A 58 65.76 0.96 40.19
C ARG A 58 65.30 2.10 39.28
N GLN A 59 66.19 3.05 38.94
CA GLN A 59 65.84 4.23 38.13
C GLN A 59 65.89 3.99 36.62
N VAL A 60 66.61 2.97 36.13
CA VAL A 60 66.76 2.73 34.68
C VAL A 60 65.59 1.92 34.10
N LYS A 61 65.16 0.82 34.76
CA LYS A 61 63.97 0.02 34.34
C LYS A 61 62.64 0.76 34.48
N LYS A 62 62.54 1.70 35.44
CA LYS A 62 61.35 2.56 35.60
C LYS A 62 61.14 3.47 34.39
N SER A 63 62.20 3.89 33.70
CA SER A 63 62.09 4.83 32.58
C SER A 63 61.53 4.20 31.29
N GLU A 64 61.81 2.92 31.01
CA GLU A 64 61.24 2.21 29.87
C GLU A 64 59.76 1.84 30.08
N GLU A 65 59.39 1.41 31.29
CA GLU A 65 58.00 1.18 31.65
C GLU A 65 57.17 2.46 31.59
N GLN A 66 57.74 3.60 32.03
CA GLN A 66 57.09 4.91 31.91
C GLN A 66 56.83 5.27 30.43
N LYS A 67 57.83 5.06 29.55
CA LYS A 67 57.70 5.30 28.10
C LYS A 67 56.62 4.42 27.47
N LYS A 68 56.55 3.13 27.85
CA LYS A 68 55.48 2.20 27.40
C LYS A 68 54.10 2.65 27.89
N LEU A 69 53.99 3.09 29.14
CA LEU A 69 52.75 3.59 29.73
C LEU A 69 52.26 4.86 29.01
N ASP A 70 53.16 5.79 28.68
CA ASP A 70 52.82 7.01 27.96
C ASP A 70 52.44 6.74 26.49
N ALA A 71 53.10 5.78 25.85
CA ALA A 71 52.70 5.31 24.52
C ALA A 71 51.30 4.67 24.53
N LEU A 72 50.99 3.84 25.53
CA LEU A 72 49.65 3.26 25.72
C LEU A 72 48.60 4.34 26.01
N LYS A 73 48.91 5.33 26.85
CA LYS A 73 48.01 6.48 27.10
C LYS A 73 47.75 7.27 25.82
N LYS A 74 48.76 7.49 24.97
CA LYS A 74 48.60 8.18 23.67
C LYS A 74 47.71 7.37 22.72
N LYS A 75 47.92 6.04 22.61
CA LYS A 75 47.05 5.16 21.81
C LYS A 75 45.61 5.18 22.31
N LEU A 76 45.41 5.04 23.63
CA LEU A 76 44.10 5.07 24.27
C LEU A 76 43.37 6.41 24.08
N LYS A 77 44.10 7.53 24.04
CA LYS A 77 43.52 8.84 23.70
C LYS A 77 43.05 8.89 22.24
N LYS A 78 43.86 8.39 21.29
CA LYS A 78 43.50 8.32 19.86
C LYS A 78 42.28 7.43 19.61
N GLU A 79 42.24 6.25 20.23
CA GLU A 79 41.11 5.33 20.13
C GLU A 79 39.82 5.93 20.71
N LYS A 80 39.93 6.67 21.83
CA LYS A 80 38.79 7.40 22.40
C LYS A 80 38.27 8.50 21.48
N SER A 81 39.15 9.24 20.78
CA SER A 81 38.71 10.25 19.81
C SER A 81 38.05 9.62 18.59
N THR A 82 38.62 8.54 18.03
CA THR A 82 38.02 7.84 16.89
C THR A 82 36.67 7.22 17.25
N LEU A 83 36.52 6.68 18.46
CA LEU A 83 35.26 6.13 18.94
C LEU A 83 34.18 7.22 19.07
N LYS A 84 34.53 8.41 19.59
CA LYS A 84 33.59 9.55 19.65
C LYS A 84 33.17 10.01 18.26
N GLU A 85 34.09 10.09 17.32
CA GLU A 85 33.79 10.48 15.94
C GLU A 85 32.85 9.45 15.26
N LEU A 86 33.12 8.16 15.43
CA LEU A 86 32.25 7.09 14.94
C LEU A 86 30.86 7.15 15.60
N GLN A 87 30.77 7.41 16.90
CA GLN A 87 29.49 7.59 17.59
C GLN A 87 28.69 8.77 17.02
N LEU A 88 29.33 9.91 16.74
CA LEU A 88 28.67 11.05 16.12
C LEU A 88 28.16 10.70 14.71
N LYS A 89 29.01 10.07 13.87
CA LYS A 89 28.62 9.63 12.52
C LYS A 89 27.47 8.63 12.54
N VAL A 90 27.46 7.69 13.49
CA VAL A 90 26.35 6.74 13.66
C VAL A 90 25.07 7.48 14.07
N ASN A 91 25.15 8.39 15.05
CA ASN A 91 24.00 9.17 15.50
C ASN A 91 23.39 10.04 14.40
N GLU A 92 24.23 10.68 13.58
CA GLU A 92 23.78 11.46 12.41
C GLU A 92 23.10 10.58 11.36
N LYS A 93 23.70 9.42 11.02
CA LYS A 93 23.08 8.45 10.10
C LYS A 93 21.75 7.93 10.62
N VAL A 94 21.63 7.68 11.92
CA VAL A 94 20.37 7.25 12.55
C VAL A 94 19.31 8.36 12.45
N LYS A 95 19.67 9.62 12.73
CA LYS A 95 18.75 10.77 12.57
C LYS A 95 18.27 10.92 11.12
N LEU A 96 19.18 10.86 10.15
CA LEU A 96 18.85 10.95 8.73
C LEU A 96 17.94 9.79 8.27
N ASN A 97 18.22 8.57 8.71
CA ASN A 97 17.39 7.41 8.37
C ASN A 97 15.99 7.54 8.98
N ASN A 98 15.89 8.01 10.23
CA ASN A 98 14.60 8.26 10.88
C ASN A 98 13.78 9.33 10.16
N GLN A 99 14.41 10.40 9.65
CA GLN A 99 13.74 11.40 8.80
C GLN A 99 13.24 10.78 7.49
N LYS A 100 14.09 10.06 6.75
CA LYS A 100 13.71 9.37 5.50
C LYS A 100 12.56 8.38 5.71
N VAL A 101 12.53 7.67 6.84
CA VAL A 101 11.44 6.75 7.18
C VAL A 101 10.14 7.51 7.44
N LYS A 102 10.18 8.67 8.09
CA LYS A 102 8.99 9.53 8.31
C LYS A 102 8.45 10.06 6.97
N GLU A 103 9.31 10.62 6.13
CA GLU A 103 8.95 11.13 4.80
C GLU A 103 8.32 10.04 3.93
N ARG A 104 8.92 8.85 3.88
CA ARG A 104 8.37 7.71 3.14
C ARG A 104 6.98 7.32 3.65
N LYS A 105 6.78 7.28 4.97
CA LYS A 105 5.47 6.98 5.58
C LYS A 105 4.43 8.05 5.24
N GLU A 106 4.81 9.33 5.21
CA GLU A 106 3.90 10.42 4.83
C GLU A 106 3.54 10.38 3.35
N GLN A 107 4.52 10.18 2.47
CA GLN A 107 4.29 9.99 1.04
C GLN A 107 3.39 8.78 0.75
N GLU A 108 3.58 7.67 1.47
CA GLU A 108 2.72 6.50 1.32
C GLU A 108 1.28 6.78 1.77
N LYS A 109 1.10 7.50 2.90
CA LYS A 109 -0.24 7.93 3.35
C LYS A 109 -0.93 8.82 2.32
N LEU A 110 -0.21 9.75 1.68
CA LEU A 110 -0.76 10.60 0.62
C LEU A 110 -1.16 9.78 -0.60
N LYS A 111 -0.28 8.89 -1.09
CA LYS A 111 -0.59 7.96 -2.20
C LYS A 111 -1.80 7.07 -1.88
N GLN A 112 -1.94 6.61 -0.64
CA GLN A 112 -3.10 5.82 -0.21
C GLN A 112 -4.39 6.66 -0.21
N LYS A 113 -4.35 7.93 0.22
CA LYS A 113 -5.49 8.86 0.15
C LYS A 113 -5.88 9.14 -1.30
N GLU A 114 -4.91 9.41 -2.17
CA GLU A 114 -5.13 9.63 -3.61
C GLU A 114 -5.74 8.40 -4.28
N LYS A 115 -5.21 7.21 -4.01
CA LYS A 115 -5.78 5.94 -4.51
C LYS A 115 -7.23 5.75 -4.05
N LYS A 116 -7.56 6.08 -2.79
CA LYS A 116 -8.94 6.00 -2.27
C LYS A 116 -9.86 7.01 -2.97
N ILE A 117 -9.38 8.23 -3.21
CA ILE A 117 -10.14 9.25 -3.96
C ILE A 117 -10.37 8.77 -5.39
N LEU A 118 -9.34 8.28 -6.08
CA LEU A 118 -9.46 7.75 -7.43
C LEU A 118 -10.41 6.55 -7.50
N GLN A 119 -10.30 5.61 -6.56
CA GLN A 119 -11.18 4.45 -6.49
C GLN A 119 -12.64 4.87 -6.28
N LYS A 120 -12.92 5.78 -5.35
CA LYS A 120 -14.30 6.28 -5.12
C LYS A 120 -14.81 7.08 -6.31
N ALA A 121 -13.98 7.95 -6.87
CA ALA A 121 -14.34 8.77 -8.03
C ALA A 121 -14.64 7.92 -9.28
N THR A 122 -13.96 6.80 -9.47
CA THR A 122 -14.13 5.94 -10.66
C THR A 122 -15.20 4.85 -10.48
N GLN A 123 -15.87 4.78 -9.32
CA GLN A 123 -16.98 3.85 -9.14
C GLN A 123 -18.14 4.17 -10.11
N PRO A 124 -18.73 3.15 -10.77
CA PRO A 124 -19.91 3.35 -11.59
C PRO A 124 -21.03 4.01 -10.76
N TYR A 125 -21.71 4.97 -11.36
CA TYR A 125 -22.86 5.60 -10.71
C TYR A 125 -23.93 4.52 -10.43
N ARG A 126 -24.41 4.49 -9.19
CA ARG A 126 -25.49 3.60 -8.77
C ARG A 126 -26.77 4.42 -8.69
N LYS A 127 -27.81 3.95 -9.39
CA LYS A 127 -29.13 4.57 -9.34
C LYS A 127 -29.66 4.56 -7.91
N VAL A 128 -30.29 5.66 -7.54
CA VAL A 128 -30.96 5.87 -6.26
C VAL A 128 -32.40 5.38 -6.41
N SER A 129 -32.89 4.56 -5.48
CA SER A 129 -34.28 4.10 -5.47
C SER A 129 -35.21 5.11 -4.79
N ALA A 130 -36.52 4.96 -5.01
CA ALA A 130 -37.56 5.72 -4.29
C ALA A 130 -37.34 5.73 -2.76
N TYR A 131 -37.00 4.57 -2.20
CA TYR A 131 -36.69 4.43 -0.77
C TYR A 131 -35.53 5.31 -0.30
N ASN A 132 -34.46 5.41 -1.10
CA ASN A 132 -33.30 6.22 -0.75
C ASN A 132 -33.64 7.73 -0.81
N ILE A 133 -34.50 8.16 -1.74
CA ILE A 133 -35.01 9.54 -1.77
C ILE A 133 -35.88 9.81 -0.55
N PHE A 134 -36.79 8.90 -0.21
CA PHE A 134 -37.62 8.99 0.99
C PHE A 134 -36.78 9.14 2.27
N ILE A 135 -35.75 8.29 2.46
CA ILE A 135 -34.86 8.41 3.61
C ILE A 135 -34.17 9.78 3.61
N LYS A 136 -33.64 10.24 2.47
CA LYS A 136 -32.95 11.54 2.40
C LYS A 136 -33.87 12.69 2.78
N GLU A 137 -35.11 12.71 2.31
CA GLU A 137 -36.07 13.77 2.64
C GLU A 137 -36.48 13.72 4.13
N ARG A 138 -36.81 12.54 4.66
CA ARG A 138 -37.28 12.39 6.05
C ARG A 138 -36.17 12.53 7.09
N PHE A 139 -34.97 12.04 6.80
CA PHE A 139 -33.84 12.16 7.73
C PHE A 139 -33.40 13.62 7.90
N ASN A 140 -33.63 14.47 6.89
CA ASN A 140 -33.37 15.91 6.99
C ASN A 140 -34.44 16.65 7.80
N GLN A 141 -35.67 16.14 7.85
CA GLN A 141 -36.76 16.68 8.66
C GLN A 141 -36.60 16.27 10.12
N ASP A 142 -36.42 14.97 10.36
CA ASP A 142 -36.41 14.37 11.69
C ASP A 142 -35.07 13.68 11.98
N LYS A 143 -34.12 14.43 12.53
CA LYS A 143 -32.76 13.92 12.82
C LYS A 143 -32.71 12.81 13.87
N ASN A 144 -33.78 12.64 14.65
CA ASN A 144 -33.84 11.66 15.74
C ASN A 144 -34.47 10.32 15.33
N THR A 145 -35.02 10.21 14.11
CA THR A 145 -35.68 8.98 13.67
C THR A 145 -34.67 7.90 13.27
N THR A 146 -34.91 6.67 13.73
CA THR A 146 -34.00 5.55 13.43
C THR A 146 -34.25 5.02 12.02
N LEU A 147 -33.21 4.52 11.33
CA LEU A 147 -33.34 3.97 9.97
C LEU A 147 -34.39 2.83 9.88
N ASN A 148 -34.53 2.03 10.94
CA ASN A 148 -35.53 0.95 11.02
C ASN A 148 -36.98 1.49 11.03
N GLU A 149 -37.20 2.66 11.64
CA GLU A 149 -38.51 3.30 11.69
C GLU A 149 -38.85 3.90 10.33
N LEU A 150 -37.89 4.54 9.66
CA LEU A 150 -38.05 5.00 8.28
C LEU A 150 -38.33 3.84 7.31
N ALA A 151 -37.68 2.70 7.50
CA ALA A 151 -37.95 1.49 6.71
C ALA A 151 -39.39 0.99 6.89
N LYS A 152 -39.90 0.99 8.13
CA LYS A 152 -41.30 0.62 8.43
C LYS A 152 -42.26 1.65 7.85
N ALA A 153 -41.97 2.94 8.02
CA ALA A 153 -42.76 4.03 7.46
C ALA A 153 -42.88 3.88 5.94
N PHE A 154 -41.77 3.72 5.21
CA PHE A 154 -41.80 3.52 3.76
C PHE A 154 -42.59 2.28 3.34
N LYS A 155 -42.53 1.18 4.09
CA LYS A 155 -43.35 0.00 3.79
C LYS A 155 -44.84 0.29 3.91
N ASN A 156 -45.23 1.10 4.91
CA ASN A 156 -46.61 1.46 5.21
C ASN A 156 -47.15 2.64 4.36
N LEU A 157 -46.30 3.33 3.58
CA LEU A 157 -46.74 4.37 2.64
C LEU A 157 -47.73 3.81 1.60
N ALA A 158 -48.69 4.63 1.19
CA ALA A 158 -49.63 4.28 0.14
C ALA A 158 -48.89 4.10 -1.20
N HIS A 159 -49.51 3.37 -2.14
CA HIS A 159 -48.90 3.12 -3.45
C HIS A 159 -48.67 4.43 -4.23
N ASP A 160 -49.62 5.36 -4.17
CA ASP A 160 -49.54 6.65 -4.85
C ASP A 160 -48.39 7.52 -4.33
N GLU A 161 -48.19 7.53 -3.00
CA GLU A 161 -47.06 8.25 -2.39
C GLU A 161 -45.72 7.64 -2.82
N LYS A 162 -45.62 6.30 -2.85
CA LYS A 162 -44.43 5.59 -3.33
C LYS A 162 -44.16 5.92 -4.80
N ALA A 163 -45.18 6.03 -5.63
CA ALA A 163 -45.05 6.43 -7.03
C ALA A 163 -44.46 7.85 -7.14
N GLY A 164 -44.89 8.79 -6.28
CA GLY A 164 -44.29 10.13 -6.20
C GLY A 164 -42.79 10.10 -5.91
N PHE A 165 -42.33 9.26 -4.97
CA PHE A 165 -40.90 9.08 -4.69
C PHE A 165 -40.15 8.37 -5.82
N GLN A 166 -40.81 7.50 -6.58
CA GLN A 166 -40.22 6.83 -7.74
C GLN A 166 -39.94 7.84 -8.85
N VAL A 167 -40.89 8.73 -9.16
CA VAL A 167 -40.69 9.82 -10.13
C VAL A 167 -39.51 10.69 -9.74
N LYS A 168 -39.46 11.15 -8.48
CA LYS A 168 -38.31 11.93 -7.96
C LYS A 168 -36.98 11.19 -8.08
N ALA A 169 -36.98 9.88 -7.81
CA ALA A 169 -35.78 9.06 -7.94
C ALA A 169 -35.33 8.93 -9.40
N ASP A 170 -36.26 8.76 -10.33
CA ASP A 170 -35.97 8.67 -11.75
C ASP A 170 -35.46 10.00 -12.32
N ASP A 171 -36.05 11.14 -11.91
CA ASP A 171 -35.57 12.47 -12.25
C ASP A 171 -34.15 12.72 -11.75
N TYR A 172 -33.90 12.43 -10.46
CA TYR A 172 -32.56 12.53 -9.86
C TYR A 172 -31.54 11.64 -10.58
N ASN A 173 -31.94 10.41 -10.91
CA ASN A 173 -31.09 9.48 -11.65
C ASN A 173 -30.81 9.95 -13.08
N ALA A 174 -31.81 10.54 -13.74
CA ALA A 174 -31.66 11.11 -15.09
C ALA A 174 -30.65 12.27 -15.07
N GLU A 175 -30.76 13.21 -14.13
CA GLU A 175 -29.81 14.31 -13.98
C GLU A 175 -28.38 13.81 -13.69
N LYS A 176 -28.24 12.90 -12.72
CA LYS A 176 -26.93 12.36 -12.36
C LYS A 176 -26.34 11.48 -13.46
N SER A 177 -27.15 10.80 -14.28
CA SER A 177 -26.67 10.02 -15.42
C SER A 177 -26.07 10.90 -16.53
N LYS A 178 -26.62 12.11 -16.74
CA LYS A 178 -26.06 13.11 -17.66
C LYS A 178 -24.69 13.60 -17.19
N LEU A 179 -24.54 13.80 -15.88
CA LEU A 179 -23.29 14.23 -15.26
C LEU A 179 -22.23 13.11 -15.27
N TYR A 180 -22.64 11.89 -14.96
CA TYR A 180 -21.75 10.75 -14.80
C TYR A 180 -21.70 9.88 -16.06
N LYS A 181 -20.92 10.34 -17.03
CA LYS A 181 -20.65 9.58 -18.27
C LYS A 181 -20.13 8.16 -17.95
N PRO A 182 -20.58 7.13 -18.68
CA PRO A 182 -20.09 5.78 -18.49
C PRO A 182 -18.61 5.69 -18.85
N LYS A 183 -17.92 4.73 -18.22
CA LYS A 183 -16.51 4.45 -18.52
C LYS A 183 -16.37 4.05 -20.00
N PRO A 184 -15.41 4.63 -20.76
CA PRO A 184 -15.12 4.18 -22.12
C PRO A 184 -14.89 2.67 -22.15
N LYS A 185 -15.50 1.99 -23.12
CA LYS A 185 -15.28 0.55 -23.33
C LYS A 185 -13.97 0.35 -24.07
N MET A 186 -13.21 -0.66 -23.66
CA MET A 186 -12.01 -1.05 -24.40
C MET A 186 -12.43 -1.61 -25.76
N PRO A 187 -11.81 -1.17 -26.87
CA PRO A 187 -12.02 -1.77 -28.18
C PRO A 187 -11.75 -3.28 -28.14
N ALA A 188 -12.56 -4.05 -28.86
CA ALA A 188 -12.40 -5.49 -28.94
C ALA A 188 -11.16 -5.81 -29.81
N PHE A 189 -10.37 -6.81 -29.41
CA PHE A 189 -9.19 -7.23 -30.16
C PHE A 189 -8.98 -8.74 -30.06
N GLY A 190 -8.23 -9.29 -31.02
CA GLY A 190 -7.96 -10.72 -31.16
C GLY A 190 -9.25 -11.52 -31.24
N TYR A 191 -9.35 -12.56 -30.42
CA TYR A 191 -10.53 -13.43 -30.38
C TYR A 191 -11.82 -12.67 -30.06
N ALA A 192 -11.80 -11.62 -29.23
CA ALA A 192 -13.02 -10.88 -28.91
C ALA A 192 -13.57 -10.08 -30.10
N ALA A 193 -12.68 -9.55 -30.96
CA ALA A 193 -13.09 -8.91 -32.21
C ALA A 193 -13.66 -9.94 -33.18
N PHE A 194 -12.97 -11.08 -33.32
CA PHE A 194 -13.43 -12.20 -34.15
C PHE A 194 -14.81 -12.73 -33.73
N VAL A 195 -15.02 -12.98 -32.44
CA VAL A 195 -16.32 -13.41 -31.90
C VAL A 195 -17.39 -12.36 -32.22
N LYS A 196 -17.10 -11.07 -32.03
CA LYS A 196 -18.08 -10.00 -32.32
C LYS A 196 -18.53 -10.01 -33.78
N GLU A 197 -17.62 -10.30 -34.72
CA GLU A 197 -17.95 -10.39 -36.15
C GLU A 197 -18.67 -11.70 -36.49
N ARG A 198 -18.17 -12.84 -36.02
CA ARG A 198 -18.74 -14.15 -36.34
C ARG A 198 -20.08 -14.40 -35.68
N PHE A 199 -20.29 -13.92 -34.46
CA PHE A 199 -21.50 -14.16 -33.68
C PHE A 199 -22.77 -13.67 -34.39
N ALA A 200 -22.68 -12.67 -35.27
CA ALA A 200 -23.81 -12.19 -36.07
C ALA A 200 -24.33 -13.22 -37.10
N TYR A 201 -23.50 -14.21 -37.47
CA TYR A 201 -23.82 -15.24 -38.46
C TYR A 201 -24.24 -16.58 -37.84
N HIS A 202 -24.09 -16.75 -36.53
CA HIS A 202 -24.54 -17.94 -35.82
C HIS A 202 -25.94 -17.74 -35.24
N ASP A 203 -26.68 -18.85 -35.09
CA ASP A 203 -27.98 -18.83 -34.43
C ASP A 203 -27.84 -18.47 -32.94
N ALA A 204 -28.52 -17.40 -32.53
CA ALA A 204 -28.52 -16.93 -31.15
C ALA A 204 -29.28 -17.86 -30.18
N SER A 205 -30.05 -18.82 -30.71
CA SER A 205 -30.86 -19.77 -29.91
C SER A 205 -30.00 -20.65 -29.01
N HIS A 206 -28.76 -20.95 -29.42
CA HIS A 206 -27.83 -21.79 -28.66
C HIS A 206 -26.46 -21.10 -28.50
N LEU A 207 -26.42 -20.04 -27.68
CA LEU A 207 -25.20 -19.25 -27.39
C LEU A 207 -23.96 -20.11 -27.10
N LYS A 208 -24.12 -21.19 -26.33
CA LYS A 208 -23.01 -22.05 -25.93
C LYS A 208 -22.40 -22.80 -27.12
N ASP A 209 -23.25 -23.32 -28.01
CA ASP A 209 -22.82 -24.08 -29.16
C ASP A 209 -22.23 -23.14 -30.23
N ALA A 210 -22.88 -21.99 -30.46
CA ALA A 210 -22.33 -20.93 -31.31
C ALA A 210 -20.93 -20.48 -30.88
N LEU A 211 -20.69 -20.25 -29.58
CA LEU A 211 -19.37 -19.87 -29.08
C LEU A 211 -18.34 -20.99 -29.19
N LYS A 212 -18.77 -22.26 -29.14
CA LYS A 212 -17.89 -23.42 -29.33
C LYS A 212 -17.42 -23.46 -30.78
N ASP A 213 -18.35 -23.33 -31.73
CA ASP A 213 -18.07 -23.36 -33.16
C ASP A 213 -17.14 -22.21 -33.58
N ILE A 214 -17.44 -20.98 -33.15
CA ILE A 214 -16.55 -19.81 -33.35
C ILE A 214 -15.16 -20.07 -32.75
N GLY A 215 -15.10 -20.75 -31.60
CA GLY A 215 -13.83 -21.13 -30.97
C GLY A 215 -13.01 -22.10 -31.81
N GLU A 216 -13.67 -23.02 -32.52
CA GLU A 216 -13.04 -23.95 -33.46
C GLU A 216 -12.58 -23.24 -34.73
N GLU A 217 -13.41 -22.36 -35.30
CA GLU A 217 -13.03 -21.52 -36.43
C GLU A 217 -11.78 -20.68 -36.13
N TRP A 218 -11.74 -20.03 -34.96
CA TRP A 218 -10.58 -19.24 -34.54
C TRP A 218 -9.30 -20.08 -34.42
N LYS A 219 -9.40 -21.33 -33.96
CA LYS A 219 -8.23 -22.22 -33.88
C LYS A 219 -7.69 -22.53 -35.26
N ASN A 220 -8.58 -22.77 -36.22
CA ASN A 220 -8.25 -23.12 -37.60
C ASN A 220 -7.76 -21.94 -38.44
N LEU A 221 -8.00 -20.68 -38.03
CA LEU A 221 -7.45 -19.50 -38.71
C LEU A 221 -5.91 -19.50 -38.72
N SER A 222 -5.35 -19.10 -39.86
CA SER A 222 -3.93 -18.92 -40.06
C SER A 222 -3.38 -17.76 -39.21
N PRO A 223 -2.07 -17.74 -38.90
CA PRO A 223 -1.45 -16.62 -38.19
C PRO A 223 -1.61 -15.26 -38.90
N LEU A 224 -1.69 -15.26 -40.24
CA LEU A 224 -1.90 -14.06 -41.04
C LEU A 224 -3.32 -13.51 -40.87
N GLU A 225 -4.34 -14.36 -40.89
CA GLU A 225 -5.72 -13.95 -40.62
C GLU A 225 -5.88 -13.48 -39.17
N LYS A 226 -5.23 -14.14 -38.21
CA LYS A 226 -5.24 -13.69 -36.81
C LYS A 226 -4.64 -12.29 -36.63
N ASN A 227 -3.73 -11.87 -37.51
CA ASN A 227 -3.12 -10.53 -37.44
C ASN A 227 -4.12 -9.42 -37.81
N SER A 228 -5.13 -9.67 -38.64
CA SER A 228 -6.14 -8.63 -38.97
C SER A 228 -6.99 -8.23 -37.77
N TYR A 229 -7.13 -9.13 -36.79
CA TYR A 229 -7.86 -8.86 -35.54
C TYR A 229 -6.99 -8.18 -34.45
N LYS A 230 -5.72 -7.84 -34.75
CA LYS A 230 -4.91 -7.05 -33.82
C LYS A 230 -5.46 -5.63 -33.76
N ILE A 231 -5.48 -5.06 -32.56
CA ILE A 231 -5.90 -3.67 -32.38
C ILE A 231 -4.94 -2.73 -33.09
N ASP A 232 -5.50 -1.75 -33.80
CA ASP A 232 -4.71 -0.66 -34.34
C ASP A 232 -4.15 0.20 -33.20
N LYS A 233 -2.87 0.58 -33.32
CA LYS A 233 -2.21 1.40 -32.31
C LYS A 233 -2.92 2.76 -32.14
N SER A 234 -3.47 3.33 -33.22
CA SER A 234 -4.21 4.59 -33.14
C SER A 234 -5.48 4.46 -32.31
N GLU A 235 -6.25 3.39 -32.51
CA GLU A 235 -7.48 3.14 -31.75
C GLU A 235 -7.19 2.91 -30.26
N LEU A 236 -6.11 2.18 -29.95
CA LEU A 236 -5.68 1.97 -28.57
C LEU A 236 -5.29 3.28 -27.88
N GLU A 237 -4.58 4.18 -28.56
CA GLU A 237 -4.23 5.49 -28.01
C GLU A 237 -5.45 6.39 -27.82
N LYS A 238 -6.41 6.38 -28.76
CA LYS A 238 -7.70 7.06 -28.59
C LYS A 238 -8.44 6.57 -27.34
N TYR A 239 -8.47 5.25 -27.11
CA TYR A 239 -9.07 4.68 -25.91
C TYR A 239 -8.33 5.11 -24.63
N ARG A 240 -6.99 5.09 -24.63
CA ARG A 240 -6.18 5.53 -23.49
C ARG A 240 -6.44 6.98 -23.14
N GLN A 241 -6.48 7.85 -24.15
CA GLN A 241 -6.78 9.26 -23.97
C GLN A 241 -8.20 9.46 -23.45
N ALA A 242 -9.21 8.82 -24.05
CA ALA A 242 -10.59 8.88 -23.59
C ALA A 242 -10.75 8.38 -22.14
N LEU A 243 -10.03 7.32 -21.75
CA LEU A 243 -10.03 6.79 -20.39
C LEU A 243 -9.38 7.75 -19.40
N LYS A 244 -8.30 8.43 -19.80
CA LYS A 244 -7.64 9.46 -19.00
C LYS A 244 -8.57 10.65 -18.78
N ASP A 245 -9.13 11.19 -19.86
CA ASP A 245 -10.06 12.33 -19.80
C ASP A 245 -11.29 12.00 -18.95
N TRP A 246 -11.83 10.79 -19.09
CA TRP A 246 -12.91 10.29 -18.25
C TRP A 246 -12.52 10.21 -16.77
N THR A 247 -11.31 9.73 -16.47
CA THR A 247 -10.83 9.61 -15.08
C THR A 247 -10.63 10.99 -14.45
N ASP A 248 -10.01 11.92 -15.17
CA ASP A 248 -9.76 13.28 -14.71
C ASP A 248 -11.08 14.03 -14.46
N GLU A 249 -12.05 13.92 -15.37
CA GLU A 249 -13.38 14.49 -15.21
C GLU A 249 -14.12 13.89 -14.01
N ARG A 250 -14.06 12.57 -13.82
CA ARG A 250 -14.66 11.90 -12.66
C ARG A 250 -14.06 12.36 -11.34
N VAL A 251 -12.73 12.49 -11.27
CA VAL A 251 -12.04 12.98 -10.07
C VAL A 251 -12.39 14.45 -9.80
N ARG A 252 -12.49 15.28 -10.85
CA ARG A 252 -12.90 16.68 -10.73
C ARG A 252 -14.32 16.82 -10.16
N LEU A 253 -15.28 16.08 -10.72
CA LEU A 253 -16.67 16.07 -10.24
C LEU A 253 -16.78 15.55 -8.80
N TYR A 254 -16.07 14.47 -8.48
CA TYR A 254 -16.06 13.90 -7.13
C TYR A 254 -15.51 14.86 -6.08
N LYS A 255 -14.42 15.57 -6.40
CA LYS A 255 -13.86 16.61 -5.51
C LYS A 255 -14.86 17.74 -5.28
N LYS A 256 -15.58 18.17 -6.32
CA LYS A 256 -16.64 19.19 -6.21
C LYS A 256 -17.81 18.73 -5.33
N GLU A 257 -18.23 17.46 -5.44
CA GLU A 257 -19.34 16.90 -4.64
C GLU A 257 -18.98 16.71 -3.16
N ILE A 258 -17.70 16.47 -2.81
CA ILE A 258 -17.28 16.38 -1.40
C ILE A 258 -17.05 17.77 -0.78
N SER A 259 -16.69 18.77 -1.58
CA SER A 259 -16.47 20.13 -1.07
C SER A 259 -17.75 20.93 -0.87
N ALA A 260 -18.86 20.49 -1.46
CA ALA A 260 -20.18 21.09 -1.35
C ALA A 260 -20.93 20.51 -0.15
#